data_AF-A0A220S692-F1
#
_entry.id   AF-A0A220S692-F1
#
_cell.length_a   1.000
_cell.length_b   1.000
_cell.length_c   1.000
_cell.angle_alpha   90.00
_cell.angle_beta   90.00
_cell.angle_gamma   90.00
#
_symmetry.space_group_name_H-M   'P 1'
#
loop_
_entity.id
_entity.type
_entity.pdbx_description
1 polymer ?
#
loop_
_entity_poly.entity_id
_entity_poly.type
_entity_poly.pdbx_seq_one_letter_code
_entity_poly.pdbx_strand_id
1 'polypeptide(L)'
;MLKKMIDINLKFRAVGQGAFYTGIFRHQNGNQFSFVYDCGSYSSRRYIDHEISNFVSESDGKKIDVLFISHFHADHVNKIGELLRSAGGAEFAILPYLTPEELLLAYIDVRKSGSDPDTLSFIQNPTGFLLERNVNEIIYIHPSDENGSNENNNPNINDPDPERLLSENFNFKISNKLQPNTKMDEGNPKVSHYYDLGIFSIVDFWEFKFFNKRRDVATLNNFISDTRSHLGIHDFNFNEIADFITTNPATFDSNFNTIYSKNFGYGQLINDTSLVVYHGSLVNFDHYVSWIHEWWPYRIIGENGTLLTGDIKFDQDCLDQITNKWINVKYFENISIFQVPHHGANHYIESPIVNHYKNVDFWVINYGLGNTHKHPRQEIVDIIELHKVKGEILGNTQVNAFSYGYFYTGKL
;
A
#
# COMPACT_ATOMS: atom_id res chain seq x y z
N MET A 1 24.79 -23.31 -15.10
CA MET A 1 23.93 -22.38 -14.32
C MET A 1 23.68 -21.18 -15.21
N LEU A 2 22.42 -20.85 -15.54
CA LEU A 2 22.12 -19.68 -16.37
C LEU A 2 22.52 -18.42 -15.59
N LYS A 3 23.24 -17.48 -16.23
CA LYS A 3 23.63 -16.22 -15.60
C LYS A 3 22.37 -15.35 -15.50
N LYS A 4 21.89 -15.11 -14.27
CA LYS A 4 20.78 -14.17 -14.04
C LYS A 4 21.32 -12.75 -14.18
N MET A 5 20.71 -11.99 -15.08
CA MET A 5 21.00 -10.58 -15.31
C MET A 5 20.38 -9.71 -14.22
N ILE A 6 19.09 -9.95 -13.94
CA ILE A 6 18.33 -9.32 -12.87
C ILE A 6 17.64 -10.43 -12.07
N ASP A 7 17.69 -10.34 -10.75
CA ASP A 7 16.98 -11.22 -9.81
C ASP A 7 16.07 -10.35 -8.94
N ILE A 8 14.78 -10.69 -8.91
CA ILE A 8 13.73 -9.96 -8.21
C ILE A 8 13.17 -10.87 -7.13
N ASN A 9 13.15 -10.39 -5.89
CA ASN A 9 12.56 -11.06 -4.75
C ASN A 9 11.48 -10.17 -4.15
N LEU A 10 10.26 -10.70 -4.05
CA LEU A 10 9.08 -10.05 -3.53
C LEU A 10 8.56 -10.87 -2.36
N LYS A 11 8.18 -10.22 -1.27
CA LYS A 11 7.86 -10.92 -0.02
C LYS A 11 6.80 -10.20 0.79
N PHE A 12 5.72 -10.92 1.09
CA PHE A 12 4.83 -10.63 2.21
C PHE A 12 5.50 -11.17 3.48
N ARG A 13 5.93 -10.27 4.35
CA ARG A 13 6.70 -10.62 5.55
C ARG A 13 5.80 -11.13 6.65
N ALA A 14 6.33 -12.01 7.49
CA ALA A 14 5.56 -12.70 8.53
C ALA A 14 5.34 -11.82 9.77
N VAL A 15 4.52 -10.78 9.65
CA VAL A 15 4.30 -9.80 10.73
C VAL A 15 3.01 -10.00 11.53
N GLY A 16 2.12 -10.90 11.10
CA GLY A 16 0.85 -11.17 11.77
C GLY A 16 -0.24 -10.18 11.42
N GLN A 17 -0.90 -9.59 12.43
CA GLN A 17 -1.98 -8.63 12.27
C GLN A 17 -1.43 -7.27 11.84
N GLY A 18 -1.30 -7.05 10.54
CA GLY A 18 -0.79 -5.84 9.93
C GLY A 18 -0.30 -6.13 8.51
N ALA A 19 0.47 -5.21 7.93
CA ALA A 19 1.11 -5.41 6.64
C ALA A 19 2.58 -4.99 6.66
N PHE A 20 3.41 -5.81 6.00
CA PHE A 20 4.78 -5.46 5.66
C PHE A 20 5.17 -6.25 4.40
N TYR A 21 5.16 -5.57 3.26
CA TYR A 21 5.51 -6.15 1.97
C TYR A 21 6.75 -5.47 1.41
N THR A 22 7.64 -6.24 0.78
CA THR A 22 8.91 -5.70 0.28
C THR A 22 9.28 -6.30 -1.07
N GLY A 23 9.96 -5.51 -1.89
CA GLY A 23 10.64 -5.96 -3.10
C GLY A 23 12.11 -5.59 -3.09
N ILE A 24 12.97 -6.52 -3.52
CA ILE A 24 14.40 -6.32 -3.72
C ILE A 24 14.78 -6.81 -5.11
N PHE A 25 15.43 -5.94 -5.87
CA PHE A 25 15.82 -6.14 -7.26
C PHE A 25 17.33 -6.04 -7.32
N ARG A 26 18.02 -7.06 -7.81
CA ARG A 26 19.48 -7.09 -7.91
C ARG A 26 19.89 -7.30 -9.35
N HIS A 27 20.73 -6.41 -9.86
CA HIS A 27 21.37 -6.60 -11.15
C HIS A 27 22.74 -7.23 -10.96
N GLN A 28 23.22 -7.97 -11.97
CA GLN A 28 24.51 -8.69 -11.92
C GLN A 28 25.75 -7.78 -11.68
N ASN A 29 25.64 -6.47 -11.95
CA ASN A 29 26.72 -5.51 -11.68
C ASN A 29 26.78 -5.05 -10.21
N GLY A 30 25.89 -5.54 -9.35
CA GLY A 30 25.83 -5.19 -7.92
C GLY A 30 24.90 -4.02 -7.58
N ASN A 31 24.32 -3.34 -8.58
CA ASN A 31 23.27 -2.36 -8.35
C ASN A 31 22.01 -3.04 -7.83
N GLN A 32 21.32 -2.34 -6.94
CA GLN A 32 20.12 -2.84 -6.28
C GLN A 32 19.06 -1.74 -6.26
N PHE A 33 17.81 -2.15 -6.32
CA PHE A 33 16.65 -1.32 -5.99
C PHE A 33 15.79 -2.05 -4.96
N SER A 34 15.20 -1.32 -4.04
CA SER A 34 14.31 -1.85 -3.01
C SER A 34 13.10 -0.97 -2.80
N PHE A 35 11.94 -1.61 -2.62
CA PHE A 35 10.75 -0.90 -2.18
C PHE A 35 10.09 -1.61 -1.01
N VAL A 36 9.36 -0.85 -0.21
CA VAL A 36 8.52 -1.33 0.88
C VAL A 36 7.10 -0.84 0.67
N TYR A 37 6.11 -1.67 0.99
CA TYR A 37 4.70 -1.30 1.10
C TYR A 37 4.24 -1.62 2.51
N ASP A 38 3.95 -0.56 3.27
CA ASP A 38 3.63 -0.57 4.70
C ASP A 38 4.71 -1.18 5.60
N CYS A 39 4.64 -0.85 6.88
CA CYS A 39 5.41 -1.51 7.92
C CYS A 39 4.69 -1.30 9.26
N GLY A 40 3.84 -2.26 9.62
CA GLY A 40 3.15 -2.24 10.89
C GLY A 40 2.62 -3.60 11.32
N SER A 41 2.30 -3.70 12.61
CA SER A 41 1.64 -4.87 13.19
C SER A 41 1.08 -4.59 14.60
N TYR A 42 -0.07 -5.18 14.93
CA TYR A 42 -0.60 -5.35 16.29
C TYR A 42 -0.18 -6.69 16.94
N SER A 43 0.48 -7.59 16.20
CA SER A 43 1.03 -8.81 16.77
C SER A 43 2.27 -8.54 17.63
N SER A 44 2.79 -9.59 18.28
CA SER A 44 3.98 -9.45 19.11
C SER A 44 5.12 -8.80 18.34
N ARG A 45 5.68 -7.73 18.92
CA ARG A 45 6.74 -6.92 18.33
C ARG A 45 7.94 -7.73 17.82
N ARG A 46 8.25 -8.86 18.44
CA ARG A 46 9.34 -9.77 18.02
C ARG A 46 9.26 -10.17 16.54
N TYR A 47 8.05 -10.30 15.99
CA TYR A 47 7.85 -10.76 14.62
C TYR A 47 8.22 -9.67 13.61
N ILE A 48 7.73 -8.45 13.83
CA ILE A 48 8.04 -7.32 12.96
C ILE A 48 9.47 -6.83 13.11
N ASP A 49 10.03 -6.80 14.33
CA ASP A 49 11.43 -6.45 14.56
C ASP A 49 12.38 -7.43 13.85
N HIS A 50 12.05 -8.72 13.87
CA HIS A 50 12.79 -9.74 13.14
C HIS A 50 12.71 -9.53 11.61
N GLU A 51 11.51 -9.27 11.08
CA GLU A 51 11.34 -9.06 9.65
C GLU A 51 11.95 -7.75 9.14
N ILE A 52 11.98 -6.69 9.95
CA ILE A 52 12.72 -5.45 9.65
C ILE A 52 14.21 -5.74 9.57
N SER A 53 14.74 -6.48 10.56
CA SER A 53 16.16 -6.87 10.57
C SER A 53 16.52 -7.74 9.36
N ASN A 54 15.64 -8.69 9.00
CA ASN A 54 15.80 -9.52 7.81
C ASN A 54 15.81 -8.68 6.53
N PHE A 55 14.85 -7.76 6.36
CA PHE A 55 14.80 -6.87 5.19
C PHE A 55 16.08 -6.04 5.05
N VAL A 56 16.52 -5.40 6.15
CA VAL A 56 17.72 -4.56 6.15
C VAL A 56 18.97 -5.39 5.83
N SER A 57 19.06 -6.61 6.36
CA SER A 57 20.15 -7.52 5.99
C SER A 57 20.08 -7.97 4.54
N GLU A 58 18.88 -8.28 4.03
CA GLU A 58 18.66 -8.68 2.64
C GLU A 58 18.98 -7.50 1.70
N SER A 59 18.76 -6.25 2.10
CA SER A 59 19.04 -5.06 1.28
C SER A 59 20.48 -4.55 1.39
N ASP A 60 21.40 -5.30 2.00
CA ASP A 60 22.79 -4.91 2.30
C ASP A 60 22.89 -3.62 3.14
N GLY A 61 21.89 -3.33 3.97
CA GLY A 61 21.80 -2.11 4.77
C GLY A 61 21.63 -0.84 3.94
N LYS A 62 21.28 -0.97 2.64
CA LYS A 62 21.07 0.18 1.76
C LYS A 62 19.76 0.90 2.12
N LYS A 63 19.78 2.21 1.89
CA LYS A 63 18.61 3.09 1.97
C LYS A 63 17.49 2.54 1.07
N ILE A 64 16.24 2.61 1.55
CA ILE A 64 15.07 2.20 0.76
C ILE A 64 14.93 3.13 -0.43
N ASP A 65 14.69 2.63 -1.63
CA ASP A 65 14.47 3.51 -2.78
C ASP A 65 13.04 4.06 -2.78
N VAL A 66 12.04 3.23 -2.51
CA VAL A 66 10.64 3.68 -2.45
C VAL A 66 9.90 3.07 -1.26
N LEU A 67 9.38 3.91 -0.38
CA LEU A 67 8.45 3.54 0.69
C LEU A 67 7.03 3.91 0.27
N PHE A 68 6.18 2.93 0.03
CA PHE A 68 4.75 3.11 -0.12
C PHE A 68 4.07 2.99 1.24
N ILE A 69 3.18 3.94 1.56
CA ILE A 69 2.28 3.87 2.70
C ILE A 69 0.87 3.81 2.14
N SER A 70 0.17 2.70 2.38
CA SER A 70 -1.13 2.44 1.81
C SER A 70 -2.21 3.30 2.45
N HIS A 71 -2.22 3.36 3.78
CA HIS A 71 -3.16 4.14 4.56
C HIS A 71 -2.61 4.30 5.98
N PHE A 72 -3.40 4.93 6.85
CA PHE A 72 -2.94 5.51 8.11
C PHE A 72 -3.47 4.76 9.35
N HIS A 73 -3.94 3.51 9.22
CA HIS A 73 -4.22 2.68 10.40
C HIS A 73 -2.91 2.23 11.05
N ALA A 74 -2.93 2.07 12.38
CA ALA A 74 -1.68 1.88 13.11
C ALA A 74 -0.96 0.58 12.77
N ASP A 75 -1.66 -0.53 12.49
CA ASP A 75 -1.05 -1.79 12.07
C ASP A 75 -0.46 -1.80 10.66
N HIS A 76 -0.49 -0.66 9.97
CA HIS A 76 0.21 -0.44 8.71
C HIS A 76 1.39 0.54 8.85
N VAL A 77 1.35 1.44 9.84
CA VAL A 77 2.35 2.52 9.96
C VAL A 77 3.18 2.51 11.26
N ASN A 78 2.79 1.73 12.28
CA ASN A 78 3.39 1.80 13.62
C ASN A 78 4.85 1.31 13.74
N LYS A 79 5.45 0.87 12.64
CA LYS A 79 6.87 0.52 12.56
C LYS A 79 7.63 1.24 11.44
N ILE A 80 6.99 2.15 10.71
CA ILE A 80 7.65 2.97 9.68
C ILE A 80 8.84 3.74 10.26
N GLY A 81 8.69 4.31 11.46
CA GLY A 81 9.79 5.02 12.12
C GLY A 81 11.00 4.12 12.41
N GLU A 82 10.76 2.90 12.86
CA GLU A 82 11.80 1.90 13.16
C GLU A 82 12.46 1.37 11.90
N LEU A 83 11.68 1.10 10.86
CA LEU A 83 12.15 0.72 9.54
C LEU A 83 13.09 1.76 8.95
N LEU A 84 12.67 3.03 8.92
CA LEU A 84 13.47 4.12 8.36
C LEU A 84 14.78 4.31 9.13
N ARG A 85 14.75 4.25 10.46
CA ARG A 85 15.98 4.30 11.29
C ARG A 85 16.93 3.14 10.98
N SER A 86 16.40 1.93 10.79
CA SER A 86 17.19 0.71 10.54
C SER A 86 17.75 0.65 9.13
N ALA A 87 17.02 1.16 8.13
CA ALA A 87 17.44 1.19 6.73
C ALA A 87 18.22 2.47 6.32
N GLY A 88 18.32 3.47 7.21
CA GLY A 88 18.98 4.75 6.90
C GLY A 88 18.10 5.75 6.11
N GLY A 89 16.79 5.57 6.12
CA GLY A 89 15.79 6.42 5.45
C GLY A 89 15.24 5.83 4.15
N ALA A 90 14.58 6.67 3.36
CA ALA A 90 14.09 6.32 2.01
C ALA A 90 14.40 7.42 0.99
N GLU A 91 14.55 7.08 -0.28
CA GLU A 91 14.67 8.09 -1.34
C GLU A 91 13.32 8.74 -1.60
N PHE A 92 12.29 7.94 -1.88
CA PHE A 92 10.91 8.40 -2.02
C PHE A 92 10.02 7.81 -0.92
N ALA A 93 9.13 8.62 -0.35
CA ALA A 93 7.94 8.13 0.33
C ALA A 93 6.69 8.51 -0.47
N ILE A 94 5.87 7.54 -0.85
CA ILE A 94 4.66 7.73 -1.66
C ILE A 94 3.45 7.29 -0.82
N LEU A 95 2.51 8.20 -0.61
CA LEU A 95 1.38 7.98 0.29
C LEU A 95 0.12 8.71 -0.21
N PRO A 96 -1.09 8.26 0.16
CA PRO A 96 -2.29 9.01 -0.18
C PRO A 96 -2.27 10.37 0.51
N TYR A 97 -2.70 11.40 -0.19
CA TYR A 97 -3.02 12.67 0.43
C TYR A 97 -4.29 12.50 1.27
N LEU A 98 -4.18 12.77 2.57
CA LEU A 98 -5.32 12.91 3.46
C LEU A 98 -5.54 14.40 3.70
N THR A 99 -6.76 14.85 3.49
CA THR A 99 -7.21 16.18 3.93
C THR A 99 -7.02 16.33 5.46
N PRO A 100 -6.93 17.55 5.99
CA PRO A 100 -6.87 17.76 7.44
C PRO A 100 -7.94 16.99 8.22
N GLU A 101 -9.12 16.82 7.61
CA GLU A 101 -10.25 16.15 8.22
C GLU A 101 -10.16 14.62 8.17
N GLU A 102 -9.57 14.06 7.12
CA GLU A 102 -9.21 12.64 7.06
C GLU A 102 -8.05 12.30 7.99
N LEU A 103 -7.04 13.20 8.12
CA LEU A 103 -5.97 13.03 9.10
C LEU A 103 -6.52 13.00 10.52
N LEU A 104 -7.53 13.82 10.83
CA LEU A 104 -8.18 13.76 12.12
C LEU A 104 -8.85 12.40 12.35
N LEU A 105 -9.59 11.87 11.38
CA LEU A 105 -10.21 10.56 11.48
C LEU A 105 -9.15 9.48 11.76
N ALA A 106 -8.04 9.50 11.03
CA ALA A 106 -6.92 8.59 11.26
C ALA A 106 -6.32 8.77 12.66
N TYR A 107 -6.14 10.02 13.12
CA TYR A 107 -5.57 10.31 14.44
C TYR A 107 -6.43 9.72 15.57
N ILE A 108 -7.75 9.86 15.44
CA ILE A 108 -8.69 9.37 16.43
C ILE A 108 -8.71 7.84 16.45
N ASP A 109 -8.68 7.21 15.28
CA ASP A 109 -8.61 5.76 15.14
C ASP A 109 -7.33 5.20 15.81
N VAL A 110 -6.17 5.74 15.44
CA VAL A 110 -4.86 5.38 16.00
C VAL A 110 -4.80 5.60 17.52
N ARG A 111 -5.40 6.68 18.01
CA ARG A 111 -5.44 6.97 19.45
C ARG A 111 -6.31 5.97 20.20
N LYS A 112 -7.46 5.58 19.63
CA LYS A 112 -8.37 4.60 20.23
C LYS A 112 -7.81 3.19 20.23
N SER A 113 -6.97 2.83 19.26
CA SER A 113 -6.27 1.55 19.29
C SER A 113 -5.14 1.49 20.34
N GLY A 114 -4.88 2.59 21.04
CA GLY A 114 -3.83 2.65 22.06
C GLY A 114 -2.41 2.64 21.48
N SER A 115 -2.27 3.15 20.24
CA SER A 115 -0.99 3.16 19.52
C SER A 115 0.07 4.00 20.22
N ASP A 116 1.33 3.75 19.86
CA ASP A 116 2.48 4.39 20.47
C ASP A 116 2.65 5.86 20.00
N PRO A 117 3.41 6.68 20.75
CA PRO A 117 3.63 8.09 20.40
C PRO A 117 4.32 8.34 19.05
N ASP A 118 5.17 7.41 18.56
CA ASP A 118 5.83 7.54 17.25
C ASP A 118 4.74 7.50 16.16
N THR A 119 3.80 6.55 16.27
CA THR A 119 2.65 6.44 15.37
C THR A 119 1.78 7.69 15.38
N LEU A 120 1.43 8.20 16.58
CA LEU A 120 0.65 9.44 16.67
C LEU A 120 1.37 10.62 16.01
N SER A 121 2.68 10.76 16.22
CA SER A 121 3.47 11.84 15.60
C SER A 121 3.50 11.75 14.07
N PHE A 122 3.52 10.52 13.52
CA PHE A 122 3.39 10.31 12.08
C PHE A 122 2.05 10.84 11.57
N ILE A 123 0.94 10.51 12.21
CA ILE A 123 -0.38 11.01 11.76
C ILE A 123 -0.48 12.53 11.88
N GLN A 124 0.07 13.11 12.95
CA GLN A 124 -0.02 14.55 13.21
C GLN A 124 0.73 15.39 12.19
N ASN A 125 1.92 14.95 11.78
CA ASN A 125 2.72 15.64 10.79
C ASN A 125 3.48 14.62 9.94
N PRO A 126 2.82 13.96 8.97
CA PRO A 126 3.43 12.90 8.18
C PRO A 126 4.67 13.40 7.44
N THR A 127 4.60 14.61 6.91
CA THR A 127 5.70 15.25 6.19
C THR A 127 6.92 15.45 7.09
N GLY A 128 6.74 16.10 8.24
CA GLY A 128 7.82 16.34 9.20
C GLY A 128 8.41 15.03 9.72
N PHE A 129 7.56 14.08 10.09
CA PHE A 129 7.97 12.76 10.57
C PHE A 129 8.91 12.04 9.60
N LEU A 130 8.54 12.02 8.31
CA LEU A 130 9.28 11.35 7.25
C LEU A 130 10.60 12.08 6.93
N LEU A 131 10.58 13.41 6.83
CA LEU A 131 11.79 14.20 6.55
C LEU A 131 12.83 14.11 7.68
N GLU A 132 12.38 14.13 8.94
CA GLU A 132 13.24 13.92 10.12
C GLU A 132 13.90 12.53 10.14
N ARG A 133 13.33 11.56 9.41
CA ARG A 133 13.81 10.17 9.31
C ARG A 133 14.47 9.90 7.95
N ASN A 134 15.08 10.93 7.37
CA ASN A 134 15.91 10.85 6.16
C ASN A 134 15.16 10.40 4.89
N VAL A 135 13.86 10.65 4.80
CA VAL A 135 13.17 10.59 3.51
C VAL A 135 13.62 11.78 2.64
N ASN A 136 14.05 11.53 1.41
CA ASN A 136 14.56 12.61 0.54
C ASN A 136 13.44 13.38 -0.15
N GLU A 137 12.48 12.68 -0.74
CA GLU A 137 11.31 13.26 -1.42
C GLU A 137 10.02 12.56 -0.96
N ILE A 138 8.96 13.34 -0.76
CA ILE A 138 7.63 12.87 -0.37
C ILE A 138 6.66 13.19 -1.50
N ILE A 139 5.93 12.17 -1.95
CA ILE A 139 4.97 12.25 -3.05
C ILE A 139 3.58 11.91 -2.51
N TYR A 140 2.73 12.91 -2.42
CA TYR A 140 1.33 12.74 -2.06
C TYR A 140 0.47 12.45 -3.28
N ILE A 141 -0.28 11.35 -3.24
CA ILE A 141 -1.18 10.92 -4.30
C ILE A 141 -2.62 11.35 -3.99
N HIS A 142 -3.23 12.08 -4.91
CA HIS A 142 -4.62 12.56 -4.84
C HIS A 142 -5.53 11.74 -5.75
N PRO A 143 -6.80 11.51 -5.39
CA PRO A 143 -7.75 10.89 -6.31
C PRO A 143 -8.09 11.83 -7.48
N SER A 144 -7.88 11.38 -8.71
CA SER A 144 -8.27 12.10 -9.94
C SER A 144 -9.75 11.97 -10.26
N ASP A 145 -10.27 12.85 -11.13
CA ASP A 145 -11.60 12.69 -11.74
C ASP A 145 -11.57 11.50 -12.71
N GLU A 146 -12.67 10.74 -12.78
CA GLU A 146 -12.80 9.60 -13.69
C GLU A 146 -12.72 10.01 -15.16
N ASN A 147 -13.18 11.22 -15.51
CA ASN A 147 -13.13 11.75 -16.87
C ASN A 147 -11.72 12.19 -17.32
N GLY A 148 -10.71 12.11 -16.44
CA GLY A 148 -9.33 12.47 -16.75
C GLY A 148 -8.50 11.35 -17.37
N SER A 149 -8.99 10.10 -17.34
CA SER A 149 -8.30 8.95 -17.93
C SER A 149 -8.44 8.94 -19.46
N ASN A 150 -7.31 8.80 -20.15
CA ASN A 150 -7.21 8.64 -21.61
C ASN A 150 -6.14 7.57 -21.89
N GLU A 151 -6.26 6.82 -23.00
CA GLU A 151 -5.22 5.91 -23.51
C GLU A 151 -3.84 6.54 -23.53
N ASN A 152 -3.75 7.86 -23.80
CA ASN A 152 -2.52 8.64 -23.77
C ASN A 152 -1.86 8.76 -22.37
N ASN A 153 -2.59 8.50 -21.28
CA ASN A 153 -2.06 8.50 -19.91
C ASN A 153 -1.35 7.19 -19.58
N ASN A 154 -1.57 6.12 -20.37
CA ASN A 154 -0.68 4.97 -20.33
C ASN A 154 0.51 5.32 -21.23
N PRO A 155 1.75 5.31 -20.71
CA PRO A 155 2.91 5.59 -21.53
C PRO A 155 2.89 4.64 -22.72
N ASN A 156 3.27 5.16 -23.88
CA ASN A 156 3.77 4.32 -24.96
C ASN A 156 5.00 3.61 -24.36
N ILE A 157 4.80 2.39 -23.88
CA ILE A 157 5.88 1.55 -23.40
C ILE A 157 6.57 1.17 -24.70
N ASN A 158 7.59 1.95 -25.09
CA ASN A 158 8.55 1.45 -26.06
C ASN A 158 8.97 0.09 -25.55
N ASP A 159 9.04 -0.89 -26.44
CA ASP A 159 9.55 -2.19 -26.06
C ASP A 159 10.85 -1.95 -25.29
N PRO A 160 10.94 -2.51 -24.07
CA PRO A 160 12.10 -2.34 -23.22
C PRO A 160 13.35 -2.63 -24.03
N ASP A 161 14.29 -1.70 -24.05
CA ASP A 161 15.55 -1.91 -24.75
C ASP A 161 16.32 -3.03 -24.04
N PRO A 162 16.38 -4.24 -24.62
CA PRO A 162 17.01 -5.37 -23.94
C PRO A 162 18.50 -5.09 -23.72
N GLU A 163 19.14 -4.32 -24.61
CA GLU A 163 20.56 -3.97 -24.49
C GLU A 163 20.82 -3.12 -23.25
N ARG A 164 19.86 -2.28 -22.84
CA ARG A 164 19.95 -1.51 -21.60
C ARG A 164 19.98 -2.42 -20.37
N LEU A 165 19.10 -3.42 -20.31
CA LEU A 165 19.02 -4.37 -19.20
C LEU A 165 20.27 -5.26 -19.10
N LEU A 166 21.03 -5.39 -20.21
CA LEU A 166 22.27 -6.14 -20.28
C LEU A 166 23.52 -5.30 -19.97
N SER A 167 23.39 -3.98 -19.90
CA SER A 167 24.51 -3.05 -19.77
C SER A 167 25.26 -3.23 -18.44
N GLU A 168 26.59 -3.26 -18.50
CA GLU A 168 27.44 -3.28 -17.29
C GLU A 168 27.25 -2.02 -16.43
N ASN A 169 26.81 -0.91 -17.03
CA ASN A 169 26.50 0.35 -16.35
C ASN A 169 25.02 0.52 -16.03
N PHE A 170 24.22 -0.56 -16.09
CA PHE A 170 22.80 -0.51 -15.76
C PHE A 170 22.57 0.04 -14.35
N ASN A 171 21.62 0.95 -14.22
CA ASN A 171 21.12 1.42 -12.93
C ASN A 171 19.59 1.48 -12.93
N PHE A 172 18.99 1.19 -11.79
CA PHE A 172 17.55 1.29 -11.57
C PHE A 172 17.17 2.77 -11.49
N LYS A 173 16.80 3.34 -12.64
CA LYS A 173 16.38 4.74 -12.74
C LYS A 173 14.87 4.84 -12.55
N ILE A 174 14.44 5.66 -11.60
CA ILE A 174 13.02 6.01 -11.42
C ILE A 174 12.57 7.02 -12.47
N SER A 175 11.35 6.85 -12.95
CA SER A 175 10.62 7.77 -13.81
C SER A 175 9.24 8.02 -13.23
N ASN A 176 9.00 9.27 -12.82
CA ASN A 176 7.69 9.73 -12.42
C ASN A 176 7.00 10.40 -13.63
N LYS A 177 5.99 9.73 -14.20
CA LYS A 177 5.11 10.26 -15.25
C LYS A 177 3.67 10.40 -14.73
N LEU A 178 3.50 10.57 -13.42
CA LEU A 178 2.21 10.89 -12.84
C LEU A 178 1.80 12.32 -13.24
N GLN A 179 0.50 12.58 -13.29
CA GLN A 179 -0.01 13.92 -13.56
C GLN A 179 0.17 14.82 -12.33
N PRO A 180 0.94 15.92 -12.40
CA PRO A 180 1.10 16.84 -11.27
C PRO A 180 -0.24 17.47 -10.84
N ASN A 181 -0.46 17.60 -9.54
CA ASN A 181 -1.57 18.36 -8.98
C ASN A 181 -1.13 19.81 -8.74
N THR A 182 -1.33 20.66 -9.74
CA THR A 182 -0.96 22.08 -9.69
C THR A 182 -1.88 22.95 -8.82
N LYS A 183 -2.93 22.36 -8.20
CA LYS A 183 -3.84 23.09 -7.31
C LYS A 183 -3.33 23.17 -5.87
N MET A 184 -2.36 22.34 -5.49
CA MET A 184 -1.74 22.36 -4.16
C MET A 184 -0.61 23.38 -4.16
N ASP A 185 -0.64 24.30 -3.20
CA ASP A 185 0.46 25.22 -2.92
C ASP A 185 1.36 24.59 -1.85
N GLU A 186 2.40 23.88 -2.29
CA GLU A 186 3.36 23.21 -1.41
C GLU A 186 4.65 24.04 -1.34
N GLY A 187 4.95 24.55 -0.14
CA GLY A 187 6.12 25.39 0.11
C GLY A 187 7.40 24.60 0.38
N ASN A 188 7.31 23.29 0.64
CA ASN A 188 8.45 22.45 0.89
C ASN A 188 9.01 21.85 -0.42
N PRO A 189 10.25 22.16 -0.84
CA PRO A 189 10.81 21.68 -2.11
C PRO A 189 11.02 20.16 -2.18
N LYS A 190 10.91 19.45 -1.05
CA LYS A 190 11.00 17.99 -0.96
C LYS A 190 9.63 17.31 -1.01
N VAL A 191 8.55 18.06 -1.18
CA VAL A 191 7.20 17.54 -1.18
C VAL A 191 6.54 17.88 -2.50
N SER A 192 5.87 16.90 -3.08
CA SER A 192 5.20 17.04 -4.36
C SER A 192 3.85 16.34 -4.35
N HIS A 193 2.90 16.88 -5.12
CA HIS A 193 1.53 16.37 -5.19
C HIS A 193 1.20 15.94 -6.61
N TYR A 194 0.67 14.74 -6.74
CA TYR A 194 0.26 14.16 -8.02
C TYR A 194 -1.13 13.56 -7.90
N TYR A 195 -1.83 13.44 -9.01
CA TYR A 195 -3.02 12.61 -9.10
C TYR A 195 -2.64 11.14 -9.28
N ASP A 196 -3.55 10.22 -8.96
CA ASP A 196 -3.45 8.79 -9.25
C ASP A 196 -3.58 8.45 -10.76
N LEU A 197 -3.19 9.40 -11.63
CA LEU A 197 -3.15 9.28 -13.09
C LEU A 197 -1.70 9.28 -13.57
N GLY A 198 -1.45 8.47 -14.61
CA GLY A 198 -0.13 8.26 -15.17
C GLY A 198 0.55 7.04 -14.57
N ILE A 199 1.89 7.00 -14.64
CA ILE A 199 2.69 5.86 -14.19
C ILE A 199 3.94 6.33 -13.44
N PHE A 200 4.23 5.65 -12.35
CA PHE A 200 5.53 5.68 -11.69
C PHE A 200 6.27 4.39 -12.03
N SER A 201 7.53 4.44 -12.43
CA SER A 201 8.23 3.24 -12.90
C SER A 201 9.72 3.25 -12.63
N ILE A 202 10.30 2.06 -12.62
CA ILE A 202 11.69 1.86 -12.98
C ILE A 202 11.73 1.83 -14.51
N VAL A 203 12.49 2.76 -15.10
CA VAL A 203 12.51 2.98 -16.55
C VAL A 203 12.79 1.68 -17.31
N ASP A 204 11.94 1.39 -18.30
CA ASP A 204 12.01 0.25 -19.22
C ASP A 204 11.90 -1.14 -18.56
N PHE A 205 11.43 -1.22 -17.31
CA PHE A 205 11.59 -2.45 -16.53
C PHE A 205 10.38 -2.82 -15.66
N TRP A 206 9.90 -1.92 -14.80
CA TRP A 206 8.86 -2.24 -13.81
C TRP A 206 7.97 -1.03 -13.55
N GLU A 207 6.66 -1.23 -13.56
CA GLU A 207 5.69 -0.15 -13.31
C GLU A 207 5.01 -0.29 -11.95
N PHE A 208 4.60 0.86 -11.42
CA PHE A 208 3.72 1.03 -10.29
C PHE A 208 2.56 1.93 -10.75
N LYS A 209 1.33 1.42 -10.62
CA LYS A 209 0.11 2.15 -10.93
C LYS A 209 -0.71 2.29 -9.67
N PHE A 210 -1.21 3.50 -9.48
CA PHE A 210 -1.91 3.89 -8.27
C PHE A 210 -3.41 4.02 -8.52
N PHE A 211 -4.16 3.77 -7.45
CA PHE A 211 -5.55 4.14 -7.37
C PHE A 211 -5.87 4.57 -5.93
N ASN A 212 -6.51 5.73 -5.79
CA ASN A 212 -7.10 6.19 -4.54
C ASN A 212 -8.62 6.30 -4.73
N LYS A 213 -9.37 5.64 -3.84
CA LYS A 213 -10.84 5.74 -3.82
C LYS A 213 -11.25 7.17 -3.48
N ARG A 214 -12.20 7.71 -4.23
CA ARG A 214 -12.82 8.98 -3.86
C ARG A 214 -13.73 8.80 -2.66
N ARG A 215 -13.71 9.77 -1.76
CA ARG A 215 -14.68 9.85 -0.66
C ARG A 215 -15.91 10.63 -1.04
N ASP A 216 -17.01 10.26 -0.41
CA ASP A 216 -18.18 11.11 -0.34
C ASP A 216 -17.90 12.35 0.53
N VAL A 217 -17.65 13.47 -0.15
CA VAL A 217 -17.39 14.78 0.44
C VAL A 217 -18.56 15.23 1.33
N ALA A 218 -19.80 14.84 1.02
CA ALA A 218 -20.96 15.23 1.82
C ALA A 218 -20.92 14.60 3.22
N THR A 219 -20.63 13.30 3.30
CA THR A 219 -20.51 12.58 4.58
C THR A 219 -19.37 13.16 5.44
N LEU A 220 -18.21 13.44 4.84
CA LEU A 220 -17.08 14.05 5.56
C LEU A 220 -17.44 15.45 6.09
N ASN A 221 -18.09 16.29 5.28
CA ASN A 221 -18.54 17.63 5.69
C ASN A 221 -19.54 17.59 6.85
N ASN A 222 -20.47 16.63 6.85
CA ASN A 222 -21.43 16.45 7.94
C ASN A 222 -20.73 16.06 9.24
N PHE A 223 -19.76 15.13 9.17
CA PHE A 223 -18.95 14.72 10.32
C PHE A 223 -18.18 15.90 10.93
N ILE A 224 -17.55 16.73 10.09
CA ILE A 224 -16.81 17.92 10.52
C ILE A 224 -17.75 18.92 11.19
N SER A 225 -18.91 19.20 10.58
CA SER A 225 -19.91 20.13 11.11
C SER A 225 -20.40 19.68 12.49
N ASP A 226 -20.73 18.40 12.64
CA ASP A 226 -21.16 17.82 13.91
C ASP A 226 -20.05 17.87 14.97
N THR A 227 -18.81 17.64 14.56
CA THR A 227 -17.61 17.71 15.43
C THR A 227 -17.39 19.14 15.93
N ARG A 228 -17.41 20.14 15.05
CA ARG A 228 -17.29 21.56 15.43
C ARG A 228 -18.37 21.96 16.42
N SER A 229 -19.62 21.61 16.12
CA SER A 229 -20.76 21.95 16.97
C SER A 229 -20.67 21.31 18.35
N HIS A 230 -20.19 20.07 18.46
CA HIS A 230 -20.06 19.39 19.75
C HIS A 230 -18.85 19.85 20.56
N LEU A 231 -17.73 20.17 19.90
CA LEU A 231 -16.50 20.58 20.57
C LEU A 231 -16.45 22.08 20.88
N GLY A 232 -17.36 22.88 20.32
CA GLY A 232 -17.37 24.33 20.50
C GLY A 232 -16.16 25.02 19.83
N ILE A 233 -15.60 24.38 18.80
CA ILE A 233 -14.42 24.85 18.07
C ILE A 233 -14.89 25.57 16.80
N HIS A 234 -14.45 26.82 16.63
CA HIS A 234 -14.83 27.66 15.49
C HIS A 234 -13.96 27.39 14.25
N ASP A 235 -12.64 27.28 14.43
CA ASP A 235 -11.68 27.00 13.37
C ASP A 235 -11.16 25.56 13.51
N PHE A 236 -11.35 24.74 12.49
CA PHE A 236 -10.96 23.33 12.53
C PHE A 236 -9.48 23.19 12.18
N ASN A 237 -8.62 23.49 13.15
CA ASN A 237 -7.19 23.24 13.05
C ASN A 237 -6.87 21.88 13.70
N PHE A 238 -6.18 21.01 12.96
CA PHE A 238 -5.78 19.70 13.43
C PHE A 238 -5.03 19.76 14.78
N ASN A 239 -4.14 20.75 14.98
CA ASN A 239 -3.37 20.90 16.22
C ASN A 239 -4.27 21.22 17.42
N GLU A 240 -5.23 22.13 17.25
CA GLU A 240 -6.19 22.49 18.31
C GLU A 240 -7.06 21.29 18.72
N ILE A 241 -7.44 20.46 17.75
CA ILE A 241 -8.22 19.26 18.01
C ILE A 241 -7.35 18.19 18.69
N ALA A 242 -6.10 17.99 18.24
CA ALA A 242 -5.16 17.08 18.88
C ALA A 242 -4.88 17.48 20.34
N ASP A 243 -4.74 18.79 20.61
CA ASP A 243 -4.59 19.34 21.96
C ASP A 243 -5.87 19.16 22.80
N PHE A 244 -7.04 19.39 22.20
CA PHE A 244 -8.33 19.16 22.85
C PHE A 244 -8.51 17.69 23.24
N ILE A 245 -8.23 16.75 22.33
CA ILE A 245 -8.31 15.30 22.58
C ILE A 245 -7.35 14.91 23.71
N THR A 246 -6.17 15.52 23.73
CA THR A 246 -5.16 15.28 24.77
C THR A 246 -5.59 15.79 26.13
N THR A 247 -6.24 16.94 26.18
CA THR A 247 -6.68 17.59 27.42
C THR A 247 -8.00 17.04 27.95
N ASN A 248 -8.89 16.58 27.06
CA ASN A 248 -10.27 16.17 27.38
C ASN A 248 -10.64 14.77 26.85
N PRO A 249 -9.87 13.71 27.16
CA PRO A 249 -10.00 12.40 26.51
C PRO A 249 -11.38 11.75 26.73
N ALA A 250 -11.92 11.78 27.96
CA ALA A 250 -13.20 11.13 28.26
C ALA A 250 -14.39 11.82 27.57
N THR A 251 -14.41 13.15 27.53
CA THR A 251 -15.43 13.93 26.83
C THR A 251 -15.36 13.68 25.33
N PHE A 252 -14.15 13.63 24.79
CA PHE A 252 -13.92 13.34 23.39
C PHE A 252 -14.43 11.95 23.01
N ASP A 253 -14.06 10.90 23.75
CA ASP A 253 -14.47 9.52 23.44
C ASP A 253 -15.98 9.33 23.44
N SER A 254 -16.69 9.90 24.44
CA SER A 254 -18.15 9.82 24.53
C SER A 254 -18.82 10.54 23.36
N ASN A 255 -18.39 11.76 23.03
CA ASN A 255 -19.02 12.56 21.98
C ASN A 255 -18.67 12.04 20.59
N PHE A 256 -17.42 11.63 20.38
CA PHE A 256 -16.95 11.13 19.10
C PHE A 256 -17.73 9.87 18.70
N ASN A 257 -17.93 8.89 19.60
CA ASN A 257 -18.69 7.68 19.24
C ASN A 257 -20.10 8.00 18.71
N THR A 258 -20.77 8.99 19.32
CA THR A 258 -22.11 9.44 18.89
C THR A 258 -22.05 10.15 17.54
N ILE A 259 -21.17 11.13 17.38
CA ILE A 259 -21.00 11.90 16.13
C ILE A 259 -20.60 10.96 14.99
N TYR A 260 -19.68 10.07 15.27
CA TYR A 260 -19.15 9.10 14.34
C TYR A 260 -20.22 8.12 13.88
N SER A 261 -20.95 7.49 14.82
CA SER A 261 -22.03 6.54 14.48
C SER A 261 -23.17 7.20 13.71
N LYS A 262 -23.43 8.49 13.97
CA LYS A 262 -24.43 9.28 13.24
C LYS A 262 -24.06 9.48 11.76
N ASN A 263 -22.78 9.72 11.47
CA ASN A 263 -22.31 10.07 10.13
C ASN A 263 -21.89 8.84 9.31
N PHE A 264 -21.26 7.84 9.93
CA PHE A 264 -20.69 6.67 9.25
C PHE A 264 -21.44 5.35 9.57
N GLY A 265 -22.40 5.37 10.49
CA GLY A 265 -23.07 4.16 10.98
C GLY A 265 -22.36 3.52 12.17
N TYR A 266 -23.12 2.73 12.94
CA TYR A 266 -22.61 2.12 14.17
C TYR A 266 -21.53 1.07 13.89
N GLY A 267 -20.36 1.21 14.52
CA GLY A 267 -19.28 0.22 14.47
C GLY A 267 -18.42 0.21 13.20
N GLN A 268 -18.61 1.17 12.29
CA GLN A 268 -17.83 1.26 11.05
C GLN A 268 -16.68 2.26 11.19
N LEU A 269 -15.56 1.91 11.81
CA LEU A 269 -14.35 2.74 11.70
C LEU A 269 -13.89 2.67 10.23
N ILE A 270 -14.01 3.79 9.51
CA ILE A 270 -13.77 3.87 8.07
C ILE A 270 -12.78 5.01 7.84
N ASN A 271 -11.50 4.67 7.94
CA ASN A 271 -10.52 5.27 7.07
C ASN A 271 -10.43 4.45 5.76
N ASP A 272 -11.45 4.53 4.90
CA ASP A 272 -11.48 3.81 3.60
C ASP A 272 -10.48 4.38 2.58
N THR A 273 -9.66 5.37 2.97
CA THR A 273 -8.65 5.94 2.07
C THR A 273 -7.43 5.04 2.08
N SER A 274 -7.36 4.16 1.08
CA SER A 274 -6.21 3.29 0.82
C SER A 274 -5.65 3.53 -0.58
N LEU A 275 -4.34 3.67 -0.64
CA LEU A 275 -3.54 3.67 -1.85
C LEU A 275 -3.36 2.23 -2.32
N VAL A 276 -4.16 1.89 -3.33
CA VAL A 276 -4.01 0.64 -4.07
C VAL A 276 -2.83 0.79 -5.00
N VAL A 277 -1.92 -0.19 -4.95
CA VAL A 277 -0.73 -0.25 -5.79
C VAL A 277 -0.77 -1.51 -6.62
N TYR A 278 -0.99 -1.36 -7.91
CA TYR A 278 -0.57 -2.38 -8.87
C TYR A 278 0.93 -2.20 -9.10
N HIS A 279 1.68 -3.30 -9.12
CA HIS A 279 3.02 -3.28 -9.66
C HIS A 279 3.32 -4.54 -10.47
N GLY A 280 4.11 -4.39 -11.52
CA GLY A 280 4.40 -5.50 -12.42
C GLY A 280 5.42 -5.14 -13.48
N SER A 281 5.79 -6.16 -14.24
CA SER A 281 6.75 -6.02 -15.33
C SER A 281 6.19 -5.19 -16.49
N LEU A 282 7.03 -4.32 -17.04
CA LEU A 282 6.79 -3.66 -18.34
C LEU A 282 7.26 -4.51 -19.54
N VAL A 283 7.90 -5.64 -19.27
CA VAL A 283 8.65 -6.47 -20.22
C VAL A 283 8.20 -7.93 -20.14
N ASN A 284 8.25 -8.66 -21.25
CA ASN A 284 8.09 -10.12 -21.19
C ASN A 284 9.35 -10.73 -20.55
N PHE A 285 9.19 -11.38 -19.39
CA PHE A 285 10.27 -12.13 -18.74
C PHE A 285 10.13 -13.62 -19.04
N ASP A 286 11.26 -14.32 -19.19
CA ASP A 286 11.28 -15.78 -19.05
C ASP A 286 10.77 -16.16 -17.65
N HIS A 287 9.71 -16.95 -17.57
CA HIS A 287 9.05 -17.27 -16.31
C HIS A 287 9.82 -18.34 -15.52
N TYR A 288 10.08 -18.06 -14.25
CA TYR A 288 10.24 -19.10 -13.25
C TYR A 288 9.93 -18.54 -11.86
N VAL A 289 9.27 -19.35 -11.04
CA VAL A 289 9.00 -19.04 -9.64
C VAL A 289 9.99 -19.79 -8.77
N SER A 290 10.62 -19.07 -7.85
CA SER A 290 11.24 -19.64 -6.65
C SER A 290 11.07 -18.58 -5.55
N TRP A 291 10.55 -18.82 -4.35
CA TRP A 291 10.61 -20.00 -3.50
C TRP A 291 9.40 -20.03 -2.55
N ILE A 292 8.71 -21.17 -2.47
CA ILE A 292 7.85 -21.52 -1.32
C ILE A 292 8.77 -22.25 -0.32
N HIS A 293 9.21 -21.60 0.76
CA HIS A 293 9.73 -22.33 1.93
C HIS A 293 8.49 -22.84 2.72
N GLU A 294 8.36 -24.07 3.22
CA GLU A 294 9.32 -25.15 3.53
C GLU A 294 8.86 -26.56 3.05
N TRP A 295 7.70 -26.73 2.39
CA TRP A 295 7.13 -28.08 2.14
C TRP A 295 6.45 -28.28 0.77
N TRP A 296 6.50 -27.32 -0.18
CA TRP A 296 5.77 -27.43 -1.46
C TRP A 296 6.66 -27.26 -2.70
N PRO A 297 6.49 -28.06 -3.77
CA PRO A 297 7.27 -27.93 -5.00
C PRO A 297 7.03 -26.60 -5.73
N TYR A 298 8.04 -26.21 -6.53
CA TYR A 298 8.02 -25.09 -7.47
C TYR A 298 6.69 -25.00 -8.24
N ARG A 299 6.03 -23.84 -8.21
CA ARG A 299 4.80 -23.59 -8.97
C ARG A 299 4.99 -22.38 -9.86
N ILE A 300 4.81 -22.54 -11.18
CA ILE A 300 4.85 -21.44 -12.14
C ILE A 300 3.63 -20.54 -11.90
N ILE A 301 3.87 -19.25 -11.69
CA ILE A 301 2.86 -18.19 -11.65
C ILE A 301 2.64 -17.74 -13.11
N GLY A 302 1.38 -17.58 -13.50
CA GLY A 302 1.00 -17.28 -14.88
C GLY A 302 1.38 -15.87 -15.33
N GLU A 303 1.22 -14.89 -14.44
CA GLU A 303 1.35 -13.47 -14.74
C GLU A 303 2.33 -12.76 -13.79
N ASN A 304 2.76 -11.55 -14.18
CA ASN A 304 3.85 -10.84 -13.50
C ASN A 304 3.40 -9.64 -12.64
N GLY A 305 2.08 -9.50 -12.43
CA GLY A 305 1.48 -8.39 -11.68
C GLY A 305 1.05 -8.78 -10.28
N THR A 306 1.21 -7.84 -9.36
CA THR A 306 0.73 -7.89 -7.98
C THR A 306 -0.19 -6.70 -7.71
N LEU A 307 -1.33 -6.96 -7.08
CA LEU A 307 -2.23 -5.91 -6.59
C LEU A 307 -2.18 -5.87 -5.06
N LEU A 308 -1.66 -4.77 -4.53
CA LEU A 308 -1.64 -4.46 -3.11
C LEU A 308 -2.78 -3.49 -2.82
N THR A 309 -3.75 -3.92 -2.03
CA THR A 309 -5.03 -3.24 -1.85
C THR A 309 -5.11 -2.45 -0.55
N GLY A 310 -4.20 -2.71 0.39
CA GLY A 310 -4.26 -2.14 1.74
C GLY A 310 -5.59 -2.50 2.39
N ASP A 311 -6.27 -1.50 2.92
CA ASP A 311 -7.56 -1.66 3.62
C ASP A 311 -8.71 -1.06 2.81
N ILE A 312 -8.59 -0.99 1.48
CA ILE A 312 -9.65 -0.44 0.65
C ILE A 312 -10.92 -1.27 0.76
N LYS A 313 -12.07 -0.60 0.92
CA LYS A 313 -13.36 -1.23 0.68
C LYS A 313 -13.57 -1.45 -0.82
N PHE A 314 -13.31 -2.68 -1.27
CA PHE A 314 -13.35 -3.10 -2.66
C PHE A 314 -14.74 -3.65 -3.03
N ASP A 315 -15.70 -2.74 -3.12
CA ASP A 315 -17.07 -2.98 -3.60
C ASP A 315 -17.21 -2.74 -5.11
N GLN A 316 -18.39 -3.00 -5.68
CA GLN A 316 -18.67 -2.76 -7.10
C GLN A 316 -18.38 -1.30 -7.53
N ASP A 317 -18.71 -0.31 -6.70
CA ASP A 317 -18.43 1.10 -6.97
C ASP A 317 -16.91 1.35 -7.09
N CYS A 318 -16.12 0.78 -6.18
CA CYS A 318 -14.66 0.84 -6.28
C CYS A 318 -14.15 0.17 -7.56
N LEU A 319 -14.70 -0.98 -7.95
CA LEU A 319 -14.31 -1.68 -9.17
C LEU A 319 -14.63 -0.85 -10.42
N ASP A 320 -15.79 -0.19 -10.45
CA ASP A 320 -16.19 0.68 -11.56
C ASP A 320 -15.23 1.88 -11.68
N GLN A 321 -14.90 2.53 -10.56
CA GLN A 321 -13.93 3.62 -10.52
C GLN A 321 -12.54 3.18 -11.02
N ILE A 322 -12.03 2.02 -10.55
CA ILE A 322 -10.74 1.48 -11.01
C ILE A 322 -10.80 1.17 -12.50
N THR A 323 -11.88 0.54 -12.99
CA THR A 323 -12.04 0.18 -14.39
C THR A 323 -12.08 1.40 -15.30
N ASN A 324 -12.75 2.47 -14.87
CA ASN A 324 -12.80 3.75 -15.59
C ASN A 324 -11.42 4.42 -15.66
N LYS A 325 -10.60 4.30 -14.62
CA LYS A 325 -9.26 4.91 -14.58
C LYS A 325 -8.19 4.06 -15.26
N TRP A 326 -8.21 2.75 -15.04
CA TRP A 326 -7.23 1.79 -15.52
C TRP A 326 -7.69 1.13 -16.81
N ILE A 327 -8.01 1.96 -17.82
CA ILE A 327 -8.54 1.55 -19.13
C ILE A 327 -7.77 0.43 -19.86
N ASN A 328 -6.48 0.21 -19.53
CA ASN A 328 -5.72 -0.89 -20.12
C ASN A 328 -5.99 -2.18 -19.35
N VAL A 329 -6.59 -3.15 -20.04
CA VAL A 329 -7.01 -4.43 -19.48
C VAL A 329 -5.87 -5.23 -18.83
N LYS A 330 -4.60 -4.97 -19.18
CA LYS A 330 -3.43 -5.59 -18.56
C LYS A 330 -3.40 -5.42 -17.04
N TYR A 331 -3.95 -4.31 -16.52
CA TYR A 331 -4.00 -4.05 -15.07
C TYR A 331 -4.99 -4.94 -14.33
N PHE A 332 -5.75 -5.76 -15.05
CA PHE A 332 -6.66 -6.76 -14.50
C PHE A 332 -6.24 -8.17 -14.92
N GLU A 333 -5.82 -8.35 -16.17
CA GLU A 333 -5.40 -9.64 -16.72
C GLU A 333 -4.03 -10.09 -16.22
N ASN A 334 -3.08 -9.18 -15.94
CA ASN A 334 -1.72 -9.57 -15.52
C ASN A 334 -1.58 -9.78 -14.00
N ILE A 335 -2.67 -9.74 -13.23
CA ILE A 335 -2.58 -9.92 -11.78
C ILE A 335 -2.59 -11.41 -11.44
N SER A 336 -1.46 -11.88 -10.94
CA SER A 336 -1.33 -13.23 -10.37
C SER A 336 -1.35 -13.24 -8.85
N ILE A 337 -0.92 -12.16 -8.21
CA ILE A 337 -0.91 -12.03 -6.75
C ILE A 337 -1.88 -10.92 -6.34
N PHE A 338 -2.89 -11.27 -5.54
CA PHE A 338 -3.90 -10.34 -5.08
C PHE A 338 -3.89 -10.28 -3.56
N GLN A 339 -3.59 -9.13 -2.99
CA GLN A 339 -3.76 -8.90 -1.56
C GLN A 339 -5.24 -8.71 -1.25
N VAL A 340 -5.82 -9.57 -0.41
CA VAL A 340 -7.20 -9.42 0.06
C VAL A 340 -7.24 -8.27 1.06
N PRO A 341 -8.13 -7.28 0.87
CA PRO A 341 -8.11 -6.06 1.67
C PRO A 341 -8.52 -6.30 3.14
N HIS A 342 -8.06 -5.42 4.03
CA HIS A 342 -8.50 -5.32 5.43
C HIS A 342 -8.50 -6.66 6.16
N HIS A 343 -7.43 -7.44 5.98
CA HIS A 343 -7.22 -8.75 6.59
C HIS A 343 -8.31 -9.80 6.29
N GLY A 344 -9.17 -9.57 5.29
CA GLY A 344 -10.32 -10.42 5.00
C GLY A 344 -11.51 -10.19 5.95
N ALA A 345 -11.79 -8.94 6.30
CA ALA A 345 -12.99 -8.57 7.02
C ALA A 345 -14.25 -8.60 6.14
N ASN A 346 -15.42 -8.77 6.78
CA ASN A 346 -16.70 -8.73 6.08
C ASN A 346 -16.91 -7.38 5.37
N HIS A 347 -17.54 -7.43 4.19
CA HIS A 347 -17.93 -6.26 3.38
C HIS A 347 -16.78 -5.44 2.76
N TYR A 348 -15.53 -5.91 2.83
CA TYR A 348 -14.38 -5.26 2.17
C TYR A 348 -14.05 -5.82 0.79
N ILE A 349 -14.58 -6.99 0.43
CA ILE A 349 -14.50 -7.54 -0.92
C ILE A 349 -15.81 -8.24 -1.25
N GLU A 350 -16.30 -8.05 -2.48
CA GLU A 350 -17.53 -8.65 -2.99
C GLU A 350 -17.24 -9.63 -4.14
N SER A 351 -18.17 -10.55 -4.41
CA SER A 351 -17.98 -11.56 -5.46
C SER A 351 -17.75 -11.00 -6.88
N PRO A 352 -18.29 -9.84 -7.30
CA PRO A 352 -17.95 -9.27 -8.61
C PRO A 352 -16.47 -8.98 -8.78
N ILE A 353 -15.76 -8.60 -7.70
CA ILE A 353 -14.32 -8.33 -7.71
C ILE A 353 -13.57 -9.64 -7.96
N VAL A 354 -13.92 -10.70 -7.22
CA VAL A 354 -13.30 -12.02 -7.38
C VAL A 354 -13.51 -12.56 -8.81
N ASN A 355 -14.72 -12.40 -9.36
CA ASN A 355 -15.05 -12.79 -10.73
C ASN A 355 -14.29 -11.99 -11.80
N HIS A 356 -13.93 -10.73 -11.50
CA HIS A 356 -13.23 -9.85 -12.41
C HIS A 356 -11.76 -10.24 -12.57
N TYR A 357 -11.08 -10.55 -11.46
CA TYR A 357 -9.65 -10.92 -11.45
C TYR A 357 -9.44 -12.42 -11.65
N LYS A 358 -9.62 -12.88 -12.89
CA LYS A 358 -9.61 -14.32 -13.25
C LYS A 358 -8.23 -14.97 -13.24
N ASN A 359 -7.17 -14.18 -13.36
CA ASN A 359 -5.81 -14.67 -13.53
C ASN A 359 -5.01 -14.81 -12.22
N VAL A 360 -5.66 -14.58 -11.07
CA VAL A 360 -5.02 -14.66 -9.75
C VAL A 360 -4.63 -16.10 -9.43
N ASP A 361 -3.34 -16.33 -9.21
CA ASP A 361 -2.81 -17.61 -8.74
C ASP A 361 -2.79 -17.68 -7.21
N PHE A 362 -2.63 -16.53 -6.53
CA PHE A 362 -2.59 -16.45 -5.07
C PHE A 362 -3.38 -15.26 -4.53
N TRP A 363 -4.39 -15.55 -3.73
CA TRP A 363 -5.18 -14.61 -2.93
C TRP A 363 -4.56 -14.54 -1.53
N VAL A 364 -3.73 -13.53 -1.28
CA VAL A 364 -2.95 -13.40 -0.05
C VAL A 364 -3.75 -12.63 0.99
N ILE A 365 -3.98 -13.22 2.16
CA ILE A 365 -4.64 -12.58 3.29
C ILE A 365 -3.62 -12.35 4.39
N ASN A 366 -3.33 -11.09 4.72
CA ASN A 366 -2.48 -10.73 5.87
C ASN A 366 -3.34 -10.75 7.15
N TYR A 367 -3.01 -11.56 8.15
CA TYR A 367 -3.73 -11.55 9.43
C TYR A 367 -2.92 -12.18 10.58
N GLY A 368 -3.23 -11.78 11.81
CA GLY A 368 -2.60 -12.37 13.00
C GLY A 368 -3.37 -13.59 13.51
N LEU A 369 -2.69 -14.70 13.82
CA LEU A 369 -3.34 -15.83 14.51
C LEU A 369 -3.82 -15.38 15.89
N GLY A 370 -5.08 -15.67 16.22
CA GLY A 370 -5.70 -15.27 17.48
C GLY A 370 -6.14 -13.80 17.56
N ASN A 371 -6.19 -13.08 16.43
CA ASN A 371 -6.71 -11.73 16.40
C ASN A 371 -8.16 -11.66 16.95
N THR A 372 -8.48 -10.58 17.63
CA THR A 372 -9.78 -10.36 18.29
C THR A 372 -10.91 -10.07 17.29
N HIS A 373 -10.56 -9.63 16.08
CA HIS A 373 -11.50 -9.33 15.00
C HIS A 373 -12.04 -10.58 14.31
N LYS A 374 -11.46 -11.76 14.58
CA LYS A 374 -11.78 -13.04 13.94
C LYS A 374 -11.61 -12.99 12.42
N HIS A 375 -10.56 -12.32 11.97
CA HIS A 375 -10.15 -12.24 10.56
C HIS A 375 -9.16 -13.37 10.20
N PRO A 376 -9.14 -13.85 8.94
CA PRO A 376 -10.18 -13.61 7.95
C PRO A 376 -11.51 -14.20 8.39
N ARG A 377 -12.60 -13.56 7.97
CA ARG A 377 -13.94 -14.08 8.19
C ARG A 377 -14.19 -15.23 7.23
N GLN A 378 -14.86 -16.28 7.71
CA GLN A 378 -15.20 -17.45 6.89
C GLN A 378 -15.96 -17.05 5.62
N GLU A 379 -16.87 -16.07 5.74
CA GLU A 379 -17.63 -15.54 4.60
C GLU A 379 -16.74 -15.01 3.47
N ILE A 380 -15.62 -14.34 3.80
CA ILE A 380 -14.67 -13.85 2.78
C ILE A 380 -13.92 -15.00 2.13
N VAL A 381 -13.52 -16.00 2.91
CA VAL A 381 -12.89 -17.22 2.38
C VAL A 381 -13.86 -17.93 1.43
N ASP A 382 -15.13 -18.07 1.82
CA ASP A 382 -16.17 -18.69 1.01
C ASP A 382 -16.45 -17.89 -0.27
N ILE A 383 -16.53 -16.55 -0.19
CA ILE A 383 -16.71 -15.68 -1.37
C ILE A 383 -15.58 -15.91 -2.37
N ILE A 384 -14.33 -15.97 -1.92
CA ILE A 384 -13.17 -16.18 -2.81
C ILE A 384 -13.21 -17.60 -3.39
N GLU A 385 -13.38 -18.64 -2.56
CA GLU A 385 -13.39 -20.03 -3.03
C GLU A 385 -14.53 -20.32 -4.02
N LEU A 386 -15.71 -19.73 -3.83
CA LEU A 386 -16.87 -19.95 -4.69
C LEU A 386 -16.80 -19.20 -6.03
N HIS A 387 -16.04 -18.11 -6.12
CA HIS A 387 -16.05 -17.21 -7.28
C HIS A 387 -14.70 -17.10 -8.01
N LYS A 388 -13.59 -17.56 -7.42
CA LYS A 388 -12.30 -17.57 -8.11
C LYS A 388 -12.36 -18.52 -9.29
N VAL A 389 -11.78 -18.11 -10.42
CA VAL A 389 -11.63 -18.98 -11.60
C VAL A 389 -10.49 -19.99 -11.38
N LYS A 390 -9.40 -19.55 -10.74
CA LYS A 390 -8.25 -20.37 -10.36
C LYS A 390 -7.59 -19.81 -9.10
N GLY A 391 -6.47 -20.42 -8.70
CA GLY A 391 -5.60 -19.94 -7.64
C GLY A 391 -5.94 -20.47 -6.26
N GLU A 392 -5.08 -20.15 -5.29
CA GLU A 392 -5.16 -20.58 -3.90
C GLU A 392 -5.25 -19.40 -2.95
N ILE A 393 -5.95 -19.58 -1.83
CA ILE A 393 -5.92 -18.64 -0.72
C ILE A 393 -4.70 -18.94 0.14
N LEU A 394 -3.87 -17.92 0.39
CA LEU A 394 -2.70 -18.02 1.24
C LEU A 394 -2.83 -17.08 2.44
N GLY A 395 -2.73 -17.66 3.64
CA GLY A 395 -2.62 -16.87 4.86
C GLY A 395 -1.19 -16.42 5.12
N ASN A 396 -0.94 -15.12 5.04
CA ASN A 396 0.29 -14.49 5.53
C ASN A 396 0.08 -14.06 7.00
N THR A 397 0.83 -14.68 7.89
CA THR A 397 0.66 -14.53 9.35
C THR A 397 2.01 -14.33 10.02
N GLN A 398 2.05 -14.24 11.34
CA GLN A 398 3.30 -14.12 12.10
C GLN A 398 4.22 -15.35 12.02
N VAL A 399 3.75 -16.46 11.44
CA VAL A 399 4.55 -17.69 11.23
C VAL A 399 4.66 -18.09 9.76
N ASN A 400 3.92 -17.43 8.87
CA ASN A 400 3.88 -17.76 7.46
C ASN A 400 4.23 -16.52 6.63
N ALA A 401 5.45 -16.46 6.10
CA ALA A 401 5.81 -15.51 5.05
C ALA A 401 5.38 -16.08 3.69
N PHE A 402 5.13 -15.20 2.72
CA PHE A 402 4.92 -15.61 1.33
C PHE A 402 5.92 -14.86 0.44
N SER A 403 6.79 -15.60 -0.24
CA SER A 403 7.82 -15.05 -1.11
C SER A 403 7.65 -15.56 -2.54
N TYR A 404 7.93 -14.70 -3.50
CA TYR A 404 7.93 -15.01 -4.93
C TYR A 404 8.94 -14.09 -5.61
N GLY A 405 9.22 -14.34 -6.88
CA GLY A 405 10.28 -13.60 -7.56
C GLY A 405 10.35 -13.92 -9.03
N TYR A 406 11.16 -13.14 -9.72
CA TYR A 406 11.37 -13.23 -11.16
C TYR A 406 12.86 -13.11 -11.44
N PHE A 407 13.32 -13.63 -12.57
CA PHE A 407 14.66 -13.32 -13.04
C PHE A 407 14.68 -13.08 -14.54
N TYR A 408 15.61 -12.25 -14.97
CA TYR A 408 15.89 -12.03 -16.38
C TYR A 408 17.21 -12.70 -16.74
N THR A 409 17.25 -13.49 -17.82
CA THR A 409 18.50 -14.15 -18.26
C THR A 409 19.15 -13.49 -19.47
N GLY A 410 18.47 -12.53 -20.11
CA GLY A 410 19.00 -11.86 -21.30
C GLY A 410 18.94 -12.68 -22.59
N LYS A 411 18.22 -13.80 -22.61
CA LYS A 411 17.96 -14.54 -23.85
C LYS A 411 16.80 -13.88 -24.59
N LEU A 412 17.06 -13.51 -25.84
CA LEU A 412 16.05 -13.11 -26.82
C LEU A 412 15.26 -14.32 -27.33
#